data_AF-A0A923TNV2-F1
#
_entry.id   AF-A0A923TNV2-F1
#
_cell.length_a   1.000
_cell.length_b   1.000
_cell.length_c   1.000
_cell.angle_alpha   90.00
_cell.angle_beta   90.00
_cell.angle_gamma   90.00
#
_symmetry.space_group_name_H-M   'P 1'
#
loop_
_entity.id
_entity.type
_entity.pdbx_description
1 polymer ?
#
loop_
_entity_poly.entity_id
_entity_poly.type
_entity_poly.pdbx_seq_one_letter_code
_entity_poly.pdbx_strand_id
1 'polypeptide(L)'
;MHAATARPHVLLVPVPGHCLLRQVVQTSLDAYGWPRATSPAQADLLIECGVPGPELASRVDTCWQAMPGPRARVRVTTVGEVEAVLLSGRAWLRDDAAQQRDADSRVAPQPEDDLAGMNMSDMDMDMDMGGMDMDLPGGLTMAGRLEDRDGLRLEGLHLRLGPLLPGWPAGVELQVTLSGDVITHATAVRLDAAAHDTGPDEGAPDALALLLAAAGWQDGAQLARRA
;
A
#
# COMPACT_ATOMS: atom_id res chain seq x y z
N MET A 1 7.66 -0.34 28.61
CA MET A 1 7.99 0.58 27.50
C MET A 1 6.68 0.93 26.79
N HIS A 2 5.88 1.89 27.30
CA HIS A 2 4.48 2.12 26.89
C HIS A 2 4.21 3.51 26.26
N ALA A 3 5.24 4.31 25.97
CA ALA A 3 5.04 5.68 25.50
C ALA A 3 4.48 5.76 24.06
N ALA A 4 4.81 4.80 23.19
CA ALA A 4 4.41 4.81 21.78
C ALA A 4 2.88 4.67 21.56
N THR A 5 2.16 3.98 22.45
CA THR A 5 0.72 3.72 22.31
C THR A 5 -0.19 4.83 22.88
N ALA A 6 0.39 5.97 23.30
CA ALA A 6 -0.38 7.14 23.67
C ALA A 6 -0.83 7.98 22.47
N ARG A 7 -0.01 7.98 21.41
CA ARG A 7 -0.21 8.72 20.15
C ARG A 7 0.19 7.83 18.96
N PRO A 8 -0.66 6.89 18.56
CA PRO A 8 -0.34 5.99 17.47
C PRO A 8 -0.13 6.75 16.17
N HIS A 9 0.88 6.34 15.39
CA HIS A 9 1.07 6.80 14.02
C HIS A 9 0.10 6.07 13.11
N VAL A 10 -0.75 6.84 12.42
CA VAL A 10 -1.88 6.30 11.69
C VAL A 10 -1.60 6.26 10.19
N LEU A 11 -1.64 5.06 9.61
CA LEU A 11 -1.72 4.87 8.18
C LEU A 11 -3.19 4.85 7.75
N LEU A 12 -3.63 5.93 7.12
CA LEU A 12 -5.00 6.09 6.65
C LEU A 12 -5.15 5.53 5.24
N VAL A 13 -6.10 4.62 5.06
CA VAL A 13 -6.44 3.99 3.78
C VAL A 13 -7.77 4.57 3.30
N PRO A 14 -7.76 5.50 2.34
CA PRO A 14 -8.99 6.03 1.76
C PRO A 14 -9.57 5.04 0.74
N VAL A 15 -10.81 4.59 0.96
CA VAL A 15 -11.55 3.81 -0.03
C VAL A 15 -12.28 4.75 -0.99
N PRO A 16 -12.26 4.50 -2.31
CA PRO A 16 -13.03 5.28 -3.29
C PRO A 16 -14.50 5.45 -2.87
N GLY A 17 -15.07 6.65 -3.04
CA GLY A 17 -16.45 6.98 -2.67
C GLY A 17 -16.66 7.42 -1.21
N HIS A 18 -15.64 7.30 -0.36
CA HIS A 18 -15.76 7.60 1.07
C HIS A 18 -15.03 8.89 1.50
N CYS A 19 -15.08 9.95 0.67
CA CYS A 19 -14.36 11.21 0.92
C CYS A 19 -14.74 11.86 2.26
N LEU A 20 -16.04 11.96 2.56
CA LEU A 20 -16.55 12.51 3.81
C LEU A 20 -16.08 11.70 5.02
N LEU A 21 -16.11 10.38 4.91
CA LEU A 21 -15.68 9.49 5.98
C LEU A 21 -14.19 9.67 6.29
N ARG A 22 -13.36 9.77 5.24
CA ARG A 22 -11.93 10.08 5.35
C ARG A 22 -11.69 11.42 6.04
N GLN A 23 -12.44 12.46 5.70
CA GLN A 23 -12.31 13.79 6.30
C GLN A 23 -12.68 13.81 7.78
N VAL A 24 -13.78 13.15 8.15
CA VAL A 24 -14.17 13.03 9.56
C VAL A 24 -13.10 12.29 10.34
N VAL A 25 -12.59 11.17 9.83
CA VAL A 25 -11.49 10.44 10.47
C VAL A 25 -10.27 11.34 10.64
N GLN A 26 -9.83 12.05 9.60
CA GLN A 26 -8.69 12.98 9.69
C GLN A 26 -8.91 14.07 10.74
N THR A 27 -10.11 14.64 10.80
CA THR A 27 -10.47 15.65 11.79
C THR A 27 -10.41 15.09 13.22
N SER A 28 -10.93 13.89 13.45
CA SER A 28 -10.81 13.21 14.75
C SER A 28 -9.34 12.92 15.10
N LEU A 29 -8.52 12.46 14.14
CA LEU A 29 -7.09 12.22 14.37
C LEU A 29 -6.35 13.51 14.77
N ASP A 30 -6.62 14.62 14.09
CA ASP A 30 -6.06 15.93 14.42
C ASP A 30 -6.50 16.38 15.82
N ALA A 31 -7.78 16.15 16.18
CA ALA A 31 -8.31 16.46 17.52
C ALA A 31 -7.66 15.63 18.64
N TYR A 32 -7.35 14.35 18.38
CA TYR A 32 -6.60 13.49 19.30
C TYR A 32 -5.08 13.77 19.29
N GLY A 33 -4.59 14.54 18.32
CA GLY A 33 -3.17 14.77 18.10
C GLY A 33 -2.42 13.50 17.72
N TRP A 34 -3.06 12.61 16.94
CA TRP A 34 -2.46 11.38 16.43
C TRP A 34 -1.76 11.65 15.09
N PRO A 35 -0.44 11.44 14.98
CA PRO A 35 0.29 11.75 13.76
C PRO A 35 -0.10 10.81 12.61
N ARG A 36 -0.02 11.31 11.38
CA ARG A 36 -0.18 10.50 10.16
C ARG A 36 1.14 9.82 9.81
N ALA A 37 1.11 8.51 9.62
CA ALA A 37 2.24 7.76 9.09
C ALA A 37 2.36 8.00 7.58
N THR A 38 3.60 8.02 7.06
CA THR A 38 3.87 8.15 5.62
C THR A 38 4.33 6.85 4.98
N SER A 39 4.61 5.84 5.80
CA SER A 39 4.97 4.49 5.37
C SER A 39 4.46 3.44 6.35
N PRO A 40 4.29 2.18 5.92
CA PRO A 40 3.90 1.08 6.81
C PRO A 40 4.88 0.88 7.98
N ALA A 41 6.19 1.06 7.73
CA ALA A 41 7.21 0.89 8.76
C ALA A 41 7.11 1.91 9.92
N GLN A 42 6.44 3.04 9.69
CA GLN A 42 6.20 4.08 10.70
C GLN A 42 4.85 3.94 11.38
N ALA A 43 3.98 3.03 10.93
CA ALA A 43 2.59 3.00 11.33
C ALA A 43 2.36 2.01 12.48
N ASP A 44 1.59 2.46 13.48
CA ASP A 44 1.09 1.64 14.57
C ASP A 44 -0.37 1.22 14.28
N LEU A 45 -1.17 2.11 13.68
CA LEU A 45 -2.59 1.91 13.42
C LEU A 45 -2.91 2.06 11.93
N LEU A 46 -3.47 1.03 11.31
CA LEU A 46 -4.03 1.09 9.96
C LEU A 46 -5.54 1.31 10.03
N ILE A 47 -6.04 2.34 9.37
CA ILE A 47 -7.48 2.66 9.34
C ILE A 47 -7.99 2.63 7.91
N GLU A 48 -8.96 1.77 7.63
CA GLU A 48 -9.71 1.75 6.38
C GLU A 48 -10.95 2.63 6.49
N CYS A 49 -11.06 3.65 5.64
CA CYS A 49 -12.23 4.52 5.54
C CYS A 49 -13.14 4.02 4.42
N GLY A 50 -14.05 3.12 4.76
CA GLY A 50 -14.92 2.40 3.83
C GLY A 50 -14.59 0.91 3.78
N VAL A 51 -15.29 0.17 2.92
CA VAL A 51 -15.00 -1.24 2.66
C VAL A 51 -14.19 -1.33 1.37
N PRO A 52 -12.89 -1.66 1.41
CA PRO A 52 -12.09 -1.80 0.20
C PRO A 52 -12.62 -2.96 -0.65
N GLY A 53 -12.59 -2.80 -1.97
CA GLY A 53 -12.80 -3.92 -2.89
C GLY A 53 -11.56 -4.82 -2.94
N PRO A 54 -11.60 -5.92 -3.71
CA PRO A 54 -10.54 -6.93 -3.71
C PRO A 54 -9.16 -6.38 -4.11
N GLU A 55 -9.11 -5.43 -5.05
CA GLU A 55 -7.84 -4.88 -5.55
C GLU A 55 -7.18 -3.99 -4.50
N LEU A 56 -7.95 -3.09 -3.89
CA LEU A 56 -7.44 -2.24 -2.80
C LEU A 56 -7.13 -3.07 -1.55
N ALA A 57 -7.97 -4.04 -1.20
CA ALA A 57 -7.78 -4.90 -0.03
C ALA A 57 -6.43 -5.63 -0.10
N SER A 58 -6.06 -6.19 -1.26
CA SER A 58 -4.77 -6.82 -1.47
C SER A 58 -3.58 -5.87 -1.21
N ARG A 59 -3.70 -4.59 -1.60
CA ARG A 59 -2.67 -3.57 -1.33
C ARG A 59 -2.59 -3.21 0.15
N VAL A 60 -3.74 -3.14 0.82
CA VAL A 60 -3.82 -2.91 2.27
C VAL A 60 -3.20 -4.07 3.03
N ASP A 61 -3.47 -5.31 2.63
CA ASP A 61 -2.89 -6.50 3.25
C ASP A 61 -1.36 -6.51 3.13
N THR A 62 -0.83 -6.14 1.96
CA THR A 62 0.63 -5.99 1.77
C THR A 62 1.22 -4.94 2.72
N CYS A 63 0.56 -3.79 2.87
CA CYS A 63 1.00 -2.77 3.82
C CYS A 63 0.91 -3.25 5.26
N TRP A 64 -0.17 -3.94 5.62
CA TRP A 64 -0.34 -4.53 6.95
C TRP A 64 0.78 -5.51 7.28
N GLN A 65 1.17 -6.38 6.34
CA GLN A 65 2.27 -7.30 6.56
C GLN A 65 3.62 -6.59 6.77
N ALA A 66 3.82 -5.45 6.10
CA ALA A 66 5.03 -4.63 6.25
C ALA A 66 5.06 -3.77 7.54
N MET A 67 3.95 -3.66 8.28
CA MET A 67 3.91 -2.90 9.54
C MET A 67 4.60 -3.67 10.68
N PRO A 68 5.50 -3.04 11.44
CA PRO A 68 6.08 -3.65 12.64
C PRO A 68 5.03 -3.74 13.77
N GLY A 69 5.24 -4.64 14.72
CA GLY A 69 4.48 -4.65 15.97
C GLY A 69 5.07 -3.65 17.00
N PRO A 70 4.27 -3.12 17.94
CA PRO A 70 2.84 -3.35 18.11
C PRO A 70 1.99 -2.64 17.06
N ARG A 71 0.97 -3.33 16.51
CA ARG A 71 0.12 -2.83 15.43
C ARG A 71 -1.35 -3.18 15.64
N ALA A 72 -2.23 -2.36 15.06
CA ALA A 72 -3.66 -2.61 15.01
C ALA A 72 -4.23 -2.20 13.65
N ARG A 73 -5.27 -2.92 13.21
CA ARG A 73 -6.02 -2.61 11.99
C ARG A 73 -7.49 -2.46 12.34
N VAL A 74 -8.09 -1.38 11.88
CA VAL A 74 -9.51 -1.10 12.09
C VAL A 74 -10.14 -0.59 10.81
N ARG A 75 -11.46 -0.75 10.69
CA ARG A 75 -12.25 -0.23 9.59
C ARG A 75 -13.35 0.66 10.14
N VAL A 76 -13.50 1.81 9.52
CA VAL A 76 -14.62 2.73 9.72
C VAL A 76 -15.46 2.70 8.45
N THR A 77 -16.74 2.47 8.59
CA THR A 77 -17.75 2.39 7.53
C THR A 77 -18.76 3.53 7.61
N THR A 78 -18.95 4.12 8.80
CA THR A 78 -19.89 5.23 9.01
C THR A 78 -19.28 6.38 9.82
N VAL A 79 -19.79 7.59 9.63
CA VAL A 79 -19.31 8.79 10.35
C VAL A 79 -19.52 8.67 11.86
N GLY A 80 -20.63 8.06 12.29
CA GLY A 80 -21.01 7.97 13.70
C GLY A 80 -20.13 7.03 14.54
N GLU A 81 -19.43 6.08 13.92
CA GLU A 81 -18.60 5.11 14.65
C GLU A 81 -17.12 5.51 14.75
N VAL A 82 -16.69 6.58 14.08
CA VAL A 82 -15.28 7.03 14.00
C VAL A 82 -14.63 7.02 15.37
N GLU A 83 -15.24 7.69 16.35
CA GLU A 83 -14.72 7.80 17.71
C GLU A 83 -14.57 6.45 18.41
N ALA A 84 -15.59 5.60 18.33
CA ALA A 84 -15.60 4.28 18.94
C ALA A 84 -14.53 3.36 18.32
N VAL A 85 -14.36 3.42 17.00
CA VAL A 85 -13.38 2.63 16.26
C VAL A 85 -11.95 3.09 16.57
N LEU A 86 -11.69 4.39 16.64
CA LEU A 86 -10.37 4.93 17.01
C LEU A 86 -9.96 4.48 18.43
N LEU A 87 -10.86 4.63 19.40
CA LEU A 87 -10.60 4.19 20.78
C LEU A 87 -10.38 2.68 20.87
N SER A 88 -11.13 1.90 20.10
CA SER A 88 -10.94 0.44 20.00
C SER A 88 -9.57 0.10 19.42
N GLY A 89 -9.14 0.75 18.34
CA GLY A 89 -7.81 0.56 17.76
C GLY A 89 -6.68 0.88 18.75
N ARG A 90 -6.81 1.96 19.52
CA ARG A 90 -5.87 2.29 20.60
C ARG A 90 -5.89 1.28 21.75
N ALA A 91 -7.04 0.69 22.07
CA ALA A 91 -7.13 -0.37 23.07
C ALA A 91 -6.39 -1.64 22.60
N TRP A 92 -6.56 -2.04 21.34
CA TRP A 92 -5.83 -3.17 20.74
C TRP A 92 -4.31 -2.99 20.77
N LEU A 93 -3.83 -1.77 20.51
CA LEU A 93 -2.40 -1.45 20.61
C LEU A 93 -1.83 -1.63 22.02
N ARG A 94 -2.68 -1.56 23.05
CA ARG A 94 -2.30 -1.69 24.46
C ARG A 94 -2.53 -3.09 25.03
N ASP A 95 -3.14 -3.99 24.25
CA ASP A 95 -3.35 -5.38 24.64
C ASP A 95 -2.09 -6.20 24.32
N ASP A 96 -1.18 -6.30 25.30
CA ASP A 96 0.08 -7.03 25.17
C ASP A 96 -0.13 -8.49 24.75
N ALA A 97 -1.21 -9.14 25.19
CA ALA A 97 -1.50 -10.52 24.82
C ALA A 97 -1.94 -10.64 23.35
N ALA A 98 -2.71 -9.69 22.85
CA ALA A 98 -3.04 -9.61 21.44
C ALA A 98 -1.79 -9.31 20.59
N GLN A 99 -0.93 -8.40 21.04
CA GLN A 99 0.31 -8.06 20.34
C GLN A 99 1.28 -9.23 20.28
N GLN A 100 1.38 -10.04 21.35
CA GLN A 100 2.19 -11.25 21.33
C GLN A 100 1.63 -12.29 20.34
N ARG A 101 0.31 -12.51 20.32
CA ARG A 101 -0.31 -13.44 19.35
C ARG A 101 -0.10 -13.01 17.90
N ASP A 102 -0.17 -11.70 17.60
CA ASP A 102 0.17 -11.17 16.27
C ASP A 102 1.66 -11.36 15.95
N ALA A 103 2.56 -11.19 16.92
CA ALA A 103 3.98 -11.44 16.69
C ALA A 103 4.28 -12.91 16.41
N ASP A 104 3.67 -13.82 17.15
CA ASP A 104 3.88 -15.26 17.01
C ASP A 104 3.34 -15.77 15.65
N SER A 105 2.20 -15.24 15.19
CA SER A 105 1.61 -15.63 13.90
C SER A 105 2.44 -15.21 12.68
N ARG A 106 3.29 -14.18 12.81
CA ARG A 106 4.23 -13.76 11.75
C ARG A 106 5.45 -14.68 11.62
N VAL A 107 5.89 -15.27 12.73
CA VAL A 107 7.10 -16.11 12.78
C VAL A 107 6.77 -17.57 12.48
N ALA A 108 5.53 -17.99 12.77
CA ALA A 108 5.07 -19.33 12.46
C ALA A 108 5.21 -19.59 10.94
N PRO A 109 5.92 -20.67 10.53
CA PRO A 109 5.96 -21.05 9.12
C PRO A 109 4.54 -21.30 8.65
N GLN A 110 4.13 -20.61 7.58
CA GLN A 110 2.88 -20.95 6.92
C GLN A 110 3.03 -22.38 6.38
N PRO A 111 2.05 -23.27 6.60
CA PRO A 111 2.11 -24.61 6.03
C PRO A 111 2.24 -24.46 4.52
N GLU A 112 3.41 -24.87 4.04
CA GLU A 112 3.78 -24.94 2.64
C GLU A 112 2.78 -25.91 2.01
N ASP A 113 1.99 -25.43 1.04
CA ASP A 113 1.16 -26.29 0.20
C ASP A 113 2.10 -27.25 -0.52
N ASP A 114 2.20 -28.46 0.04
CA ASP A 114 3.03 -29.57 -0.39
C ASP A 114 2.93 -29.80 -1.91
N LEU A 115 3.95 -29.39 -2.65
CA LEU A 115 4.34 -30.06 -3.90
C LEU A 115 4.97 -31.42 -3.56
N ALA A 116 4.19 -32.28 -2.89
CA ALA A 116 4.51 -33.67 -2.67
C ALA A 116 4.25 -34.45 -3.96
N GLY A 117 5.31 -34.68 -4.74
CA GLY A 117 5.26 -35.69 -5.78
C GLY A 117 6.22 -35.57 -6.94
N MET A 118 7.54 -35.48 -6.71
CA MET A 118 8.51 -35.92 -7.71
C MET A 118 9.67 -36.69 -7.06
N ASN A 119 9.47 -38.01 -6.93
CA ASN A 119 10.55 -38.98 -6.83
C ASN A 119 11.24 -39.05 -8.21
N MET A 120 12.51 -38.68 -8.29
CA MET A 120 13.38 -39.02 -9.42
C MET A 120 14.60 -39.74 -8.84
N SER A 121 14.46 -41.04 -8.71
CA SER A 121 15.57 -41.98 -8.62
C SER A 121 16.30 -42.00 -9.97
N ASP A 122 17.63 -42.01 -9.95
CA ASP A 122 18.56 -42.29 -11.06
C ASP A 122 18.34 -41.53 -12.39
N MET A 123 19.30 -40.67 -12.75
CA MET A 123 19.93 -40.76 -14.07
C MET A 123 21.30 -40.08 -14.09
N ASP A 124 22.24 -40.86 -14.63
CA ASP A 124 23.63 -40.57 -14.91
C ASP A 124 23.87 -39.30 -15.75
N MET A 125 25.07 -38.77 -15.57
CA MET A 125 25.66 -37.67 -16.33
C MET A 125 25.93 -38.09 -17.78
N ASP A 126 25.46 -37.29 -18.75
CA ASP A 126 26.17 -37.10 -20.01
C ASP A 126 26.00 -35.66 -20.52
N MET A 127 27.10 -35.08 -20.94
CA MET A 127 27.22 -33.68 -21.38
C MET A 127 26.96 -33.59 -22.88
N ASP A 128 26.07 -32.68 -23.30
CA ASP A 128 26.15 -32.08 -24.64
C ASP A 128 26.04 -30.56 -24.55
N MET A 129 27.00 -29.91 -25.22
CA MET A 129 27.30 -28.49 -25.19
C MET A 129 26.60 -27.80 -26.36
N GLY A 130 25.54 -27.03 -26.10
CA GLY A 130 24.83 -26.33 -27.17
C GLY A 130 24.06 -25.10 -26.70
N GLY A 131 24.76 -23.97 -26.55
CA GLY A 131 24.16 -22.63 -26.46
C GLY A 131 23.96 -22.11 -25.04
N MET A 132 25.05 -21.63 -24.42
CA MET A 132 24.97 -20.90 -23.14
C MET A 132 24.29 -19.53 -23.35
N ASP A 133 23.00 -19.46 -23.04
CA ASP A 133 22.47 -18.27 -22.37
C ASP A 133 23.29 -18.10 -21.08
N MET A 134 23.98 -16.96 -20.97
CA MET A 134 24.82 -16.63 -19.83
C MET A 134 23.92 -16.26 -18.64
N ASP A 135 23.45 -17.27 -17.91
CA ASP A 135 22.90 -17.09 -16.58
C ASP A 135 23.99 -16.55 -15.64
N LEU A 136 23.69 -15.43 -14.95
CA LEU A 136 24.57 -14.93 -13.89
C LEU A 136 24.58 -15.94 -12.72
N PRO A 137 25.70 -16.05 -11.99
CA PRO A 137 25.76 -16.84 -10.77
C PRO A 137 24.73 -16.30 -9.75
N GLY A 138 23.66 -17.06 -9.53
CA GLY A 138 22.55 -16.69 -8.64
C GLY A 138 21.14 -16.96 -9.19
N GLY A 139 20.98 -17.42 -10.45
CA GLY A 139 19.66 -17.75 -11.00
C GLY A 139 18.72 -16.55 -11.16
N LEU A 140 19.28 -15.33 -11.11
CA LEU A 140 18.54 -14.10 -11.35
C LEU A 140 18.57 -13.83 -12.85
N THR A 141 17.39 -13.90 -13.48
CA THR A 141 17.22 -13.43 -14.85
C THR A 141 17.55 -11.95 -14.93
N MET A 142 18.28 -11.55 -15.96
CA MET A 142 18.58 -10.14 -16.22
C MET A 142 17.27 -9.35 -16.34
N ALA A 143 17.16 -8.23 -15.64
CA ALA A 143 16.01 -7.33 -15.77
C ALA A 143 15.86 -6.88 -17.24
N GLY A 144 14.61 -6.79 -17.71
CA GLY A 144 14.31 -6.36 -19.07
C GLY A 144 14.94 -5.01 -19.40
N ARG A 145 15.69 -4.94 -20.51
CA ARG A 145 16.43 -3.75 -20.93
C ARG A 145 15.61 -2.97 -21.96
N LEU A 146 15.35 -1.69 -21.72
CA LEU A 146 14.62 -0.80 -22.64
C LEU A 146 15.60 0.02 -23.47
N GLU A 147 15.20 0.37 -24.69
CA GLU A 147 15.96 1.27 -25.56
C GLU A 147 15.85 2.72 -25.05
N ASP A 148 16.99 3.38 -24.88
CA ASP A 148 17.10 4.77 -24.44
C ASP A 148 17.34 5.73 -25.63
N ARG A 149 17.13 7.03 -25.40
CA ARG A 149 17.13 8.10 -26.41
C ARG A 149 18.44 8.26 -27.17
N ASP A 150 19.55 7.77 -26.62
CA ASP A 150 20.90 7.80 -27.18
C ASP A 150 21.31 6.46 -27.83
N GLY A 151 20.40 5.48 -27.88
CA GLY A 151 20.67 4.14 -28.40
C GLY A 151 21.35 3.20 -27.40
N LEU A 152 21.57 3.62 -26.15
CA LEU A 152 21.98 2.73 -25.08
C LEU A 152 20.77 1.94 -24.58
N ARG A 153 20.99 0.70 -24.14
CA ARG A 153 19.96 -0.09 -23.50
C ARG A 153 20.12 0.08 -21.98
N LEU A 154 19.13 0.66 -21.31
CA LEU A 154 19.11 0.85 -19.85
C LEU A 154 18.13 -0.12 -19.19
N GLU A 155 18.39 -0.44 -17.92
CA GLU A 155 17.48 -1.25 -17.12
C GLU A 155 16.19 -0.47 -16.85
N GLY A 156 15.04 -1.04 -17.24
CA GLY A 156 13.73 -0.45 -16.96
C GLY A 156 13.30 -0.77 -15.54
N LEU A 157 13.12 0.25 -14.69
CA LEU A 157 12.56 0.07 -13.36
C LEU A 157 11.05 0.26 -13.39
N HIS A 158 10.30 -0.80 -13.09
CA HIS A 158 8.85 -0.76 -12.97
C HIS A 158 8.43 -0.46 -11.54
N LEU A 159 7.80 0.70 -11.32
CA LEU A 159 7.30 1.15 -10.03
C LEU A 159 5.79 1.26 -10.04
N ARG A 160 5.18 1.00 -8.87
CA ARG A 160 3.77 1.30 -8.59
C ARG A 160 3.73 2.38 -7.51
N LEU A 161 3.08 3.50 -7.81
CA LEU A 161 2.88 4.60 -6.87
C LEU A 161 1.41 4.68 -6.46
N GLY A 162 1.16 4.91 -5.17
CA GLY A 162 -0.18 4.80 -4.59
C GLY A 162 -0.57 3.35 -4.27
N PRO A 163 -1.82 3.08 -3.87
CA PRO A 163 -2.92 4.02 -3.61
C PRO A 163 -2.89 4.66 -2.21
N LEU A 164 -1.94 4.26 -1.35
CA LEU A 164 -1.91 4.61 0.07
C LEU A 164 -0.91 5.72 0.42
N LEU A 165 -0.39 6.41 -0.60
CA LEU A 165 0.56 7.49 -0.40
C LEU A 165 -0.12 8.73 0.22
N PRO A 166 0.55 9.48 1.11
CA PRO A 166 -0.01 10.70 1.69
C PRO A 166 -0.46 11.70 0.62
N GLY A 167 -1.73 12.09 0.65
CA GLY A 167 -2.30 13.06 -0.31
C GLY A 167 -2.54 12.50 -1.71
N TRP A 168 -2.39 11.19 -1.90
CA TRP A 168 -2.74 10.49 -3.13
C TRP A 168 -4.26 10.30 -3.26
N PRO A 169 -4.83 10.32 -4.47
CA PRO A 169 -6.26 10.08 -4.67
C PRO A 169 -6.67 8.67 -4.23
N ALA A 170 -7.86 8.55 -3.66
CA ALA A 170 -8.37 7.27 -3.20
C ALA A 170 -8.46 6.24 -4.36
N GLY A 171 -7.90 5.05 -4.14
CA GLY A 171 -7.93 3.95 -5.10
C GLY A 171 -7.23 4.18 -6.44
N VAL A 172 -6.41 5.22 -6.60
CA VAL A 172 -5.62 5.41 -7.82
C VAL A 172 -4.24 4.78 -7.64
N GLU A 173 -3.79 3.99 -8.61
CA GLU A 173 -2.43 3.47 -8.71
C GLU A 173 -1.79 3.99 -9.99
N LEU A 174 -0.57 4.53 -9.92
CA LEU A 174 0.21 4.91 -11.10
C LEU A 174 1.30 3.84 -11.34
N GLN A 175 1.22 3.18 -12.48
CA GLN A 175 2.20 2.22 -12.95
C GLN A 175 3.19 2.96 -13.84
N VAL A 176 4.44 3.03 -13.41
CA VAL A 176 5.49 3.83 -14.04
C VAL A 176 6.63 2.93 -14.46
N THR A 177 7.18 3.18 -15.65
CA THR A 177 8.46 2.63 -16.08
C THR A 177 9.47 3.76 -16.14
N LEU A 178 10.57 3.61 -15.39
CA LEU A 178 11.68 4.54 -15.34
C LEU A 178 12.87 3.98 -16.13
N SER A 179 13.56 4.83 -16.86
CA SER A 179 14.88 4.59 -17.45
C SER A 179 15.82 5.67 -16.94
N GLY A 180 16.69 5.33 -15.98
CA GLY A 180 17.44 6.34 -15.22
C GLY A 180 16.51 7.26 -14.44
N ASP A 181 16.56 8.57 -14.71
CA ASP A 181 15.71 9.61 -14.12
C ASP A 181 14.48 9.96 -14.97
N VAL A 182 14.30 9.30 -16.12
CA VAL A 182 13.22 9.59 -17.07
C VAL A 182 12.07 8.60 -16.91
N ILE A 183 10.84 9.11 -16.82
CA ILE A 183 9.62 8.32 -16.97
C ILE A 183 9.39 8.06 -18.46
N THR A 184 9.52 6.80 -18.89
CA THR A 184 9.31 6.39 -20.29
C THR A 184 7.88 5.92 -20.54
N HIS A 185 7.21 5.39 -19.51
CA HIS A 185 5.82 4.98 -19.56
C HIS A 185 5.13 5.28 -18.23
N ALA A 186 3.88 5.75 -18.29
CA ALA A 186 3.05 5.98 -17.11
C ALA A 186 1.59 5.69 -17.43
N THR A 187 0.98 4.78 -16.68
CA THR A 187 -0.43 4.41 -16.79
C THR A 187 -1.11 4.55 -15.44
N ALA A 188 -2.21 5.30 -15.37
CA ALA A 188 -3.03 5.42 -14.17
C ALA A 188 -4.15 4.38 -14.19
N VAL A 189 -4.30 3.64 -13.09
CA VAL A 189 -5.31 2.61 -12.88
C VAL A 189 -6.17 3.00 -11.70
N ARG A 190 -7.50 2.88 -11.84
CA ARG A 190 -8.43 2.97 -10.71
C ARG A 190 -8.70 1.57 -10.19
N LEU A 191 -8.32 1.33 -8.95
CA LEU A 191 -8.60 0.09 -8.25
C LEU A 191 -10.09 0.01 -7.92
N ASP A 192 -10.64 -1.19 -8.03
CA ASP A 192 -12.04 -1.49 -7.71
C ASP A 192 -13.04 -0.62 -8.48
N ALA A 193 -12.69 -0.18 -9.69
CA ALA A 193 -13.48 0.78 -10.48
C ALA A 193 -14.91 0.32 -10.77
N ALA A 194 -15.15 -0.99 -10.85
CA ALA A 194 -16.50 -1.55 -11.04
C ALA A 194 -17.31 -1.62 -9.74
N ALA A 195 -16.65 -1.68 -8.58
CA ALA A 195 -17.30 -1.75 -7.28
C ALA A 195 -17.60 -0.37 -6.70
N HIS A 196 -16.87 0.66 -7.15
CA HIS A 196 -17.01 2.04 -6.70
C HIS A 196 -17.28 2.95 -7.89
N ASP A 197 -18.50 2.86 -8.46
CA ASP A 197 -19.01 3.89 -9.36
C ASP A 197 -19.37 5.12 -8.53
N THR A 198 -18.35 5.92 -8.21
CA THR A 198 -18.53 7.14 -7.43
C THR A 198 -19.31 8.13 -8.28
N GLY A 199 -20.49 8.52 -7.82
CA GLY A 199 -21.22 9.65 -8.41
C GLY A 199 -20.33 10.90 -8.48
N PRO A 200 -20.61 11.85 -9.39
CA PRO A 200 -19.74 12.99 -9.67
C PRO A 200 -19.37 13.84 -8.45
N ASP A 201 -20.18 13.83 -7.39
CA ASP A 201 -19.97 14.64 -6.18
C ASP A 201 -18.98 14.02 -5.16
N GLU A 202 -18.80 12.70 -5.12
CA GLU A 202 -17.94 12.06 -4.10
C GLU A 202 -16.44 12.13 -4.45
N GLY A 203 -16.10 12.16 -5.75
CA GLY A 203 -14.71 12.29 -6.23
C GLY A 203 -14.23 13.73 -6.41
N ALA A 204 -15.15 14.71 -6.36
CA ALA A 204 -14.85 16.12 -6.63
C ALA A 204 -13.74 16.73 -5.75
N PRO A 205 -13.66 16.44 -4.43
CA PRO A 205 -12.59 16.99 -3.58
C PRO A 205 -11.20 16.47 -3.98
N ASP A 206 -11.08 15.18 -4.33
CA ASP A 206 -9.82 14.57 -4.76
C ASP A 206 -9.39 15.09 -6.14
N ALA A 207 -10.34 15.23 -7.05
CA ALA A 207 -10.10 15.83 -8.37
C ALA A 207 -9.69 17.31 -8.26
N LEU A 208 -10.35 18.09 -7.39
CA LEU A 208 -10.01 19.47 -7.12
C LEU A 208 -8.62 19.59 -6.47
N ALA A 209 -8.32 18.75 -5.49
CA ALA A 209 -7.00 18.72 -4.85
C ALA A 209 -5.89 18.42 -5.86
N LEU A 210 -6.11 17.46 -6.76
CA LEU A 210 -5.20 17.16 -7.86
C LEU A 210 -5.02 18.36 -8.80
N LEU A 211 -6.12 18.99 -9.22
CA LEU A 211 -6.09 20.15 -10.11
C LEU A 211 -5.33 21.32 -9.49
N LEU A 212 -5.57 21.61 -8.21
CA LEU A 212 -4.87 22.67 -7.48
C LEU A 212 -3.38 22.34 -7.32
N ALA A 213 -3.02 21.09 -7.05
CA ALA A 213 -1.63 20.67 -6.97
C ALA A 213 -0.93 20.78 -8.33
N ALA A 214 -1.59 20.37 -9.41
CA ALA A 214 -1.08 20.49 -10.78
C ALA A 214 -0.94 21.95 -11.23
N ALA A 215 -1.83 22.82 -10.77
CA ALA A 215 -1.73 24.28 -10.97
C ALA A 215 -0.63 24.95 -10.10
N GLY A 216 0.09 24.19 -9.28
CA GLY A 216 1.17 24.68 -8.41
C GLY A 216 0.70 25.24 -7.07
N TRP A 217 -0.61 25.20 -6.77
CA TRP A 217 -1.17 25.72 -5.52
C TRP A 217 -1.28 24.63 -4.45
N GLN A 218 -0.16 24.32 -3.80
CA GLN A 218 -0.06 23.25 -2.82
C GLN A 218 -0.96 23.46 -1.58
N ASP A 219 -1.08 24.71 -1.10
CA ASP A 219 -1.96 25.02 0.04
C ASP A 219 -3.44 24.82 -0.30
N GLY A 220 -3.85 25.25 -1.51
CA GLY A 220 -5.20 25.01 -2.02
C GLY A 220 -5.49 23.51 -2.16
N ALA A 221 -4.53 22.73 -2.66
CA ALA A 221 -4.65 21.28 -2.73
C ALA A 221 -4.79 20.63 -1.35
N GLN A 222 -4.02 21.10 -0.35
CA GLN A 222 -4.14 20.62 1.03
C GLN A 222 -5.50 20.98 1.66
N LEU A 223 -6.02 22.18 1.38
CA LEU A 223 -7.36 22.58 1.82
C LEU A 223 -8.45 21.73 1.16
N ALA A 224 -8.40 21.52 -0.15
CA ALA A 224 -9.36 20.69 -0.87
C ALA A 224 -9.35 19.23 -0.40
N ARG A 225 -8.19 18.69 0.03
CA ARG A 225 -8.13 17.35 0.64
C ARG A 225 -8.84 17.27 2.00
N ARG A 226 -8.94 18.40 2.71
CA ARG A 226 -9.55 18.52 4.05
C ARG A 226 -11.02 18.95 4.01
N ALA A 227 -11.47 19.56 2.91
CA ALA A 227 -12.81 20.15 2.72
C ALA A 227 -13.78 19.14 2.13
#